data_AF-A0A8T3ZVK2-F1
#
_entry.id   AF-A0A8T3ZVK2-F1
#
_cell.length_a   1.000
_cell.length_b   1.000
_cell.length_c   1.000
_cell.angle_alpha   90.00
_cell.angle_beta   90.00
_cell.angle_gamma   90.00
#
_symmetry.space_group_name_H-M   'P 1'
#
loop_
_entity.id
_entity.type
_entity.pdbx_description
1 polymer ?
#
loop_
_entity_poly.entity_id
_entity_poly.type
_entity_poly.pdbx_seq_one_letter_code
_entity_poly.pdbx_strand_id
1 'polypeptide(L)'
;MDKRSWGISVAGWSFYLGVACFFATIAAYVALPAVGVVLPVFSPFYHYQLFATGPSGPFVADIASVVTAYAFTFVAGLLFFGLGSVAAGVLEGAKYASFAAFAVHPFDYLFFFPQIFAFLAASELSKASFEDYRGDPTALSRGFSASARHFGLGLLLLCIVYLARLALVR
;
A
#
# COMPACT_ATOMS: atom_id res chain seq x y z
N MET A 1 -9.36 28.06 20.06
CA MET A 1 -9.31 26.81 19.28
C MET A 1 -8.34 25.86 19.95
N ASP A 2 -8.78 24.67 20.31
CA ASP A 2 -8.11 23.78 21.26
C ASP A 2 -7.04 22.91 20.56
N LYS A 3 -5.80 22.88 21.08
CA LYS A 3 -4.65 22.15 20.48
C LYS A 3 -4.88 20.64 20.39
N ARG A 4 -5.94 20.11 21.02
CA ARG A 4 -6.29 18.68 21.07
C ARG A 4 -6.96 18.17 19.79
N SER A 5 -7.70 19.01 19.05
CA SER A 5 -8.49 18.55 17.89
C SER A 5 -7.68 18.30 16.61
N TRP A 6 -6.51 18.91 16.46
CA TRP A 6 -5.73 18.83 15.21
C TRP A 6 -5.02 17.48 14.98
N GLY A 7 -4.72 16.72 16.02
CA GLY A 7 -3.77 15.59 15.92
C GLY A 7 -4.44 14.26 15.59
N ILE A 8 -5.64 14.04 16.13
CA ILE A 8 -6.50 12.91 15.79
C ILE A 8 -7.02 13.07 14.35
N SER A 9 -7.15 14.32 13.89
CA SER A 9 -7.50 14.63 12.51
C SER A 9 -6.36 14.28 11.56
N VAL A 10 -5.14 14.80 11.74
CA VAL A 10 -4.09 14.72 10.70
C VAL A 10 -3.69 13.29 10.33
N ALA A 11 -3.50 12.38 11.31
CA ALA A 11 -3.13 10.99 11.02
C ALA A 11 -4.27 10.16 10.38
N GLY A 12 -5.53 10.43 10.75
CA GLY A 12 -6.68 9.82 10.10
C GLY A 12 -6.89 10.35 8.68
N TRP A 13 -6.80 11.67 8.50
CA TRP A 13 -6.90 12.31 7.18
C TRP A 13 -5.78 11.88 6.25
N SER A 14 -4.54 11.71 6.73
CA SER A 14 -3.43 11.26 5.89
C SER A 14 -3.64 9.82 5.39
N PHE A 15 -4.20 8.93 6.20
CA PHE A 15 -4.64 7.60 5.76
C PHE A 15 -5.67 7.70 4.62
N TYR A 16 -6.78 8.41 4.85
CA TYR A 16 -7.84 8.51 3.85
C TYR A 16 -7.36 9.18 2.55
N LEU A 17 -6.51 10.20 2.67
CA LEU A 17 -5.87 10.86 1.54
C LEU A 17 -4.92 9.91 0.81
N GLY A 18 -4.10 9.12 1.52
CA GLY A 18 -3.21 8.15 0.90
C GLY A 18 -3.94 7.06 0.15
N VAL A 19 -5.02 6.52 0.74
CA VAL A 19 -5.90 5.54 0.08
C VAL A 19 -6.62 6.16 -1.13
N ALA A 20 -7.16 7.38 -0.98
CA ALA A 20 -7.80 8.08 -2.10
C ALA A 20 -6.81 8.36 -3.23
N CYS A 21 -5.58 8.81 -2.91
CA CYS A 21 -4.51 9.02 -3.87
C CYS A 21 -4.07 7.72 -4.56
N PHE A 22 -4.00 6.60 -3.83
CA PHE A 22 -3.72 5.28 -4.39
C PHE A 22 -4.75 4.92 -5.48
N PHE A 23 -6.04 4.95 -5.14
CA PHE A 23 -7.11 4.59 -6.07
C PHE A 23 -7.26 5.61 -7.21
N ALA A 24 -7.09 6.91 -6.94
CA ALA A 24 -7.11 7.94 -7.97
C ALA A 24 -5.96 7.75 -8.96
N THR A 25 -4.78 7.36 -8.49
CA THR A 25 -3.63 7.06 -9.35
C THR A 25 -3.91 5.83 -10.22
N ILE A 26 -4.46 4.76 -9.65
CA ILE A 26 -4.87 3.58 -10.42
C ILE A 26 -5.91 3.95 -11.47
N ALA A 27 -6.97 4.65 -11.08
CA ALA A 27 -8.04 5.05 -11.99
C ALA A 27 -7.52 5.95 -13.12
N ALA A 28 -6.64 6.90 -12.81
CA ALA A 28 -6.00 7.75 -13.82
C ALA A 28 -5.19 6.90 -14.81
N TYR A 29 -4.35 5.99 -14.34
CA TYR A 29 -3.53 5.13 -15.20
C TYR A 29 -4.35 4.10 -15.99
N VAL A 30 -5.54 3.73 -15.55
CA VAL A 30 -6.48 2.88 -16.32
C VAL A 30 -7.26 3.70 -17.35
N ALA A 31 -7.70 4.91 -17.00
CA ALA A 31 -8.52 5.76 -17.87
C ALA A 31 -7.71 6.50 -18.94
N LEU A 32 -6.46 6.88 -18.65
CA LEU A 32 -5.61 7.66 -19.55
C LEU A 32 -5.25 6.91 -20.85
N PRO A 33 -4.93 5.61 -20.84
CA PRO A 33 -4.77 4.82 -22.06
C PRO A 33 -6.05 4.77 -22.91
N ALA A 34 -7.23 4.76 -22.30
CA ALA A 34 -8.52 4.73 -23.02
C ALA A 34 -8.81 6.02 -23.80
N VAL A 35 -8.14 7.13 -23.45
CA VAL A 35 -8.22 8.42 -24.16
C VAL A 35 -6.95 8.74 -24.95
N GLY A 36 -6.11 7.73 -25.22
CA GLY A 36 -4.91 7.87 -26.06
C GLY A 36 -3.71 8.53 -25.38
N VAL A 37 -3.73 8.71 -24.05
CA VAL A 37 -2.59 9.24 -23.30
C VAL A 37 -1.65 8.10 -22.93
N VAL A 38 -0.45 8.11 -23.51
CA VAL A 38 0.63 7.18 -23.18
C VAL A 38 1.32 7.67 -21.91
N LEU A 39 1.24 6.89 -20.84
CA LEU A 39 1.91 7.21 -19.59
C LEU A 39 3.34 6.66 -19.58
N PRO A 40 4.31 7.39 -19.00
CA PRO A 40 5.64 6.85 -18.79
C PRO A 40 5.53 5.62 -17.87
N VAL A 41 6.06 4.51 -18.35
CA VAL A 41 6.13 3.27 -17.58
C VAL A 41 7.15 3.46 -16.45
N PHE A 42 6.66 3.84 -15.27
CA PHE A 42 7.46 3.78 -14.05
C PHE A 42 7.40 2.36 -13.48
N SER A 43 8.42 1.54 -13.73
CA SER A 43 8.68 0.41 -12.82
C SER A 43 10.18 0.15 -12.65
N PRO A 44 10.85 0.90 -11.77
CA PRO A 44 12.16 0.49 -11.26
C PRO A 44 12.06 -0.50 -10.07
N PHE A 45 10.86 -0.93 -9.64
CA PHE A 45 10.68 -1.62 -8.35
C PHE A 45 9.96 -2.98 -8.38
N TYR A 46 9.19 -3.30 -9.42
CA TYR A 46 8.70 -4.66 -9.60
C TYR A 46 9.63 -5.39 -10.56
N HIS A 47 10.43 -6.32 -10.01
CA HIS A 47 11.08 -7.32 -10.84
C HIS A 47 9.99 -8.31 -11.25
N TYR A 48 9.26 -8.05 -12.33
CA TYR A 48 8.37 -9.06 -12.90
C TYR A 48 9.26 -10.24 -13.29
N GLN A 49 9.20 -11.33 -12.53
CA GLN A 49 9.83 -12.56 -12.95
C GLN A 49 9.03 -13.03 -14.17
N LEU A 50 9.70 -13.07 -15.32
CA LEU A 50 9.27 -13.85 -16.47
C LEU A 50 9.20 -15.32 -16.04
N PHE A 51 8.13 -15.71 -15.35
CA PHE A 51 7.75 -17.09 -15.29
C PHE A 51 7.30 -17.46 -16.69
N ALA A 52 8.19 -18.20 -17.36
CA ALA A 52 8.02 -18.69 -18.70
C ALA A 52 6.75 -19.55 -18.81
N THR A 53 5.65 -18.94 -19.25
CA THR A 53 4.60 -19.62 -20.01
C THR A 53 4.54 -19.04 -21.42
N GLY A 54 5.71 -19.03 -22.08
CA GLY A 54 5.88 -18.61 -23.47
C GLY A 54 5.68 -17.11 -23.74
N PRO A 55 5.93 -16.65 -24.98
CA PRO A 55 5.90 -15.24 -25.38
C PRO A 55 4.49 -14.58 -25.38
N SER A 56 3.48 -15.22 -24.79
CA SER A 56 2.07 -14.80 -24.89
C SER A 56 1.26 -14.97 -23.59
N GLY A 57 1.88 -15.34 -22.46
CA GLY A 57 1.21 -15.45 -21.17
C GLY A 57 1.20 -14.13 -20.38
N PRO A 58 0.20 -13.88 -19.51
CA PRO A 58 0.21 -12.72 -18.62
C PRO A 58 1.37 -12.81 -17.63
N PHE A 59 2.04 -11.68 -17.38
CA PHE A 59 3.14 -11.62 -16.41
C PHE A 59 2.61 -11.83 -14.98
N VAL A 60 3.44 -12.37 -14.09
CA VAL A 60 3.09 -12.59 -12.67
C VAL A 60 3.98 -11.72 -11.79
N ALA A 61 3.40 -11.08 -10.79
CA ALA A 61 4.11 -10.25 -9.83
C ALA A 61 5.05 -11.10 -8.96
N ASP A 62 6.31 -10.68 -8.87
CA ASP A 62 7.28 -11.30 -7.96
C ASP A 62 6.88 -11.08 -6.50
N ILE A 63 6.88 -12.17 -5.73
CA ILE A 63 6.46 -12.15 -4.32
C ILE A 63 7.43 -11.32 -3.47
N ALA A 64 8.72 -11.31 -3.77
CA ALA A 64 9.68 -10.48 -3.05
C ALA A 64 9.35 -9.00 -3.24
N SER A 65 9.05 -8.59 -4.48
CA SER A 65 8.58 -7.23 -4.79
C SER A 65 7.29 -6.86 -4.04
N VAL A 66 6.32 -7.78 -3.93
CA VAL A 66 5.07 -7.55 -3.15
C VAL A 66 5.34 -7.40 -1.65
N VAL A 67 6.20 -8.25 -1.07
CA VAL A 67 6.60 -8.17 0.35
C VAL A 67 7.35 -6.87 0.62
N THR A 68 8.25 -6.47 -0.29
CA THR A 68 8.95 -5.18 -0.21
C THR A 68 7.98 -4.01 -0.31
N ALA A 69 6.96 -4.06 -1.19
CA ALA A 69 5.93 -3.04 -1.29
C ALA A 69 5.10 -2.94 0.01
N TYR A 70 4.77 -4.07 0.64
CA TYR A 70 4.08 -4.10 1.92
C TYR A 70 4.91 -3.44 3.04
N ALA A 71 6.18 -3.81 3.16
CA ALA A 71 7.10 -3.23 4.13
C ALA A 71 7.37 -1.74 3.87
N PHE A 72 7.57 -1.36 2.60
CA PHE A 72 7.74 0.02 2.18
C PHE A 72 6.52 0.86 2.55
N THR A 73 5.31 0.38 2.26
CA THR A 73 4.07 1.10 2.60
C THR A 73 3.97 1.40 4.09
N PHE A 74 4.31 0.41 4.93
CA PHE A 74 4.33 0.58 6.37
C PHE A 74 5.37 1.61 6.80
N VAL A 75 6.64 1.42 6.42
CA VAL A 75 7.76 2.28 6.85
C VAL A 75 7.62 3.71 6.31
N ALA A 76 7.32 3.87 5.03
CA ALA A 76 7.10 5.17 4.42
C ALA A 76 5.84 5.85 5.00
N GLY A 77 4.82 5.07 5.34
CA GLY A 77 3.63 5.55 6.04
C GLY A 77 3.95 6.15 7.41
N LEU A 78 4.97 5.66 8.13
CA LEU A 78 5.40 6.21 9.42
C LEU A 78 6.11 7.56 9.32
N LEU A 79 6.63 7.92 8.13
CA LEU A 79 7.37 9.16 7.95
C LEU A 79 6.45 10.37 8.20
N PHE A 80 7.04 11.41 8.80
CA PHE A 80 6.36 12.68 9.07
C PHE A 80 5.04 12.52 9.84
N PHE A 81 5.02 11.65 10.86
CA PHE A 81 3.83 11.38 11.70
C PHE A 81 2.60 10.94 10.90
N GLY A 82 2.79 10.07 9.91
CA GLY A 82 1.69 9.54 9.12
C GLY A 82 1.43 10.27 7.82
N LEU A 83 2.08 11.42 7.56
CA LEU A 83 1.90 12.16 6.30
C LEU A 83 2.60 11.48 5.11
N GLY A 84 3.60 10.64 5.36
CA GLY A 84 4.27 9.85 4.34
C GLY A 84 3.36 8.81 3.66
N SER A 85 2.19 8.51 4.24
CA SER A 85 1.20 7.60 3.65
C SER A 85 0.66 8.10 2.31
N VAL A 86 0.57 9.41 2.08
CA VAL A 86 0.09 9.97 0.81
C VAL A 86 1.08 9.68 -0.31
N ALA A 87 2.36 9.98 -0.08
CA ALA A 87 3.41 9.71 -1.06
C ALA A 87 3.56 8.20 -1.31
N ALA A 88 3.52 7.38 -0.25
CA ALA A 88 3.53 5.93 -0.38
C ALA A 88 2.31 5.41 -1.16
N GLY A 89 1.12 5.95 -0.93
CA GLY A 89 -0.12 5.62 -1.64
C GLY A 89 -0.05 5.94 -3.13
N VAL A 90 0.47 7.12 -3.49
CA VAL A 90 0.68 7.49 -4.90
C VAL A 90 1.70 6.56 -5.56
N LEU A 91 2.83 6.28 -4.89
CA LEU A 91 3.90 5.45 -5.44
C LEU A 91 3.44 3.99 -5.63
N GLU A 92 2.79 3.39 -4.65
CA GLU A 92 2.25 2.04 -4.79
C GLU A 92 1.08 1.99 -5.78
N GLY A 93 0.21 3.01 -5.78
CA GLY A 93 -0.88 3.13 -6.75
C GLY A 93 -0.36 3.18 -8.18
N ALA A 94 0.69 3.95 -8.44
CA ALA A 94 1.34 4.01 -9.75
C ALA A 94 1.95 2.66 -10.15
N LYS A 95 2.58 1.93 -9.20
CA LYS A 95 3.14 0.61 -9.48
C LYS A 95 2.04 -0.41 -9.84
N TYR A 96 0.96 -0.50 -9.05
CA TYR A 96 -0.16 -1.39 -9.38
C TYR A 96 -0.87 -0.98 -10.65
N ALA A 97 -0.93 0.31 -10.97
CA ALA A 97 -1.51 0.73 -12.22
C ALA A 97 -0.66 0.37 -13.45
N SER A 98 0.67 0.26 -13.28
CA SER A 98 1.54 -0.27 -14.33
C SER A 98 1.21 -1.72 -14.69
N PHE A 99 0.53 -2.49 -13.82
CA PHE A 99 0.11 -3.86 -14.11
C PHE A 99 -0.87 -3.93 -15.29
N ALA A 100 -1.67 -2.88 -15.48
CA ALA A 100 -2.56 -2.76 -16.63
C ALA A 100 -1.79 -2.58 -17.95
N ALA A 101 -0.64 -1.91 -17.91
CA ALA A 101 0.21 -1.71 -19.09
C ALA A 101 1.02 -2.97 -19.46
N PHE A 102 1.28 -3.85 -18.48
CA PHE A 102 2.09 -5.06 -18.66
C PHE A 102 1.29 -6.35 -18.76
N ALA A 103 -0.04 -6.28 -18.92
CA ALA A 103 -0.90 -7.47 -18.99
C ALA A 103 -0.64 -8.47 -17.85
N VAL A 104 -0.41 -7.97 -16.63
CA VAL A 104 -0.19 -8.81 -15.44
C VAL A 104 -1.48 -9.57 -15.12
N HIS A 105 -1.33 -10.77 -14.58
CA HIS A 105 -2.47 -11.62 -14.23
C HIS A 105 -3.46 -10.88 -13.28
N PRO A 106 -4.78 -10.83 -13.58
CA PRO A 106 -5.75 -10.07 -12.79
C PRO A 106 -5.82 -10.45 -11.30
N PHE A 107 -5.40 -11.66 -10.95
CA PHE A 107 -5.31 -12.09 -9.56
C PHE A 107 -4.30 -11.27 -8.74
N ASP A 108 -3.20 -10.81 -9.37
CA ASP A 108 -2.14 -10.11 -8.66
C ASP A 108 -2.56 -8.71 -8.17
N TYR A 109 -3.67 -8.16 -8.68
CA TYR A 109 -4.26 -6.96 -8.08
C TYR A 109 -4.65 -7.22 -6.63
N LEU A 110 -5.09 -8.42 -6.25
CA LEU A 110 -5.47 -8.72 -4.86
C LEU A 110 -4.34 -8.52 -3.85
N PHE A 111 -3.08 -8.47 -4.31
CA PHE A 111 -1.96 -8.12 -3.43
C PHE A 111 -1.99 -6.68 -2.95
N PHE A 112 -2.88 -5.81 -3.47
CA PHE A 112 -3.11 -4.43 -3.00
C PHE A 112 -3.71 -4.36 -1.58
N PHE A 113 -4.51 -5.37 -1.20
CA PHE A 113 -5.24 -5.34 0.07
C PHE A 113 -4.31 -5.40 1.28
N PRO A 114 -3.27 -6.24 1.31
CA PRO A 114 -2.23 -6.16 2.33
C PRO A 114 -1.67 -4.74 2.55
N GLN A 115 -1.40 -3.94 1.51
CA GLN A 115 -0.84 -2.59 1.69
C GLN A 115 -1.83 -1.66 2.40
N ILE A 116 -3.15 -1.85 2.27
CA ILE A 116 -4.15 -1.12 3.07
C ILE A 116 -3.96 -1.39 4.57
N PHE A 117 -3.69 -2.64 4.95
CA PHE A 117 -3.39 -2.97 6.35
C PHE A 117 -2.05 -2.40 6.81
N ALA A 118 -1.05 -2.30 5.93
CA ALA A 118 0.19 -1.58 6.22
C ALA A 118 -0.06 -0.08 6.47
N PHE A 119 -0.91 0.57 5.66
CA PHE A 119 -1.33 1.94 5.89
C PHE A 119 -2.06 2.12 7.22
N LEU A 120 -2.99 1.22 7.56
CA LEU A 120 -3.69 1.25 8.85
C LEU A 120 -2.72 1.09 10.01
N ALA A 121 -1.80 0.12 9.93
CA ALA A 121 -0.78 -0.09 10.95
C ALA A 121 0.08 1.16 11.16
N ALA A 122 0.58 1.75 10.07
CA ALA A 122 1.38 2.97 10.13
C ALA A 122 0.59 4.16 10.71
N SER A 123 -0.70 4.25 10.39
CA SER A 123 -1.57 5.34 10.88
C SER A 123 -1.84 5.25 12.38
N GLU A 124 -2.10 4.05 12.90
CA GLU A 124 -2.27 3.82 14.35
C GLU A 124 -1.00 4.17 15.13
N LEU A 125 0.17 3.76 14.63
CA LEU A 125 1.45 4.06 15.30
C LEU A 125 1.78 5.57 15.21
N SER A 126 1.47 6.20 14.09
CA SER A 126 1.66 7.64 13.90
C SER A 126 0.76 8.47 14.83
N LYS A 127 -0.51 8.09 14.94
CA LYS A 127 -1.47 8.70 15.87
C LYS A 127 -0.99 8.58 17.31
N ALA A 128 -0.58 7.39 17.72
CA ALA A 128 -0.07 7.15 19.06
C ALA A 128 1.22 7.93 19.37
N SER A 129 2.12 8.05 18.39
CA SER A 129 3.31 8.89 18.52
C SER A 129 2.91 10.34 18.77
N PHE A 130 1.91 10.85 18.05
CA PHE A 130 1.41 12.21 18.24
C PHE A 130 0.74 12.44 19.60
N GLU A 131 -0.02 11.45 20.08
CA GLU A 131 -0.67 11.49 21.39
C GLU A 131 0.35 11.44 22.55
N ASP A 132 1.44 10.68 22.39
CA ASP A 132 2.57 10.66 23.33
C ASP A 132 3.28 12.02 23.40
N TYR A 133 3.56 12.65 22.25
CA TYR A 133 4.07 14.02 22.19
C TYR A 133 3.16 15.06 22.88
N ARG A 134 1.87 14.77 23.03
CA ARG A 134 0.91 15.61 23.76
C ARG A 134 0.86 15.34 25.26
N GLY A 135 1.64 14.39 25.75
CA GLY A 135 1.74 14.05 27.17
C GLY A 135 0.81 12.93 27.64
N ASP A 136 0.32 12.06 26.75
CA ASP A 136 -0.29 10.79 27.13
C ASP A 136 0.76 9.65 27.09
N PRO A 137 1.37 9.29 28.24
CA PRO A 137 2.45 8.31 28.29
C PRO A 137 1.99 6.87 27.95
N THR A 138 0.68 6.62 27.84
CA THR A 138 0.12 5.30 27.49
C THR A 138 -0.27 5.19 26.02
N ALA A 139 -0.13 6.28 25.25
CA ALA A 139 -0.52 6.29 23.85
C ALA A 139 0.31 5.33 23.00
N LEU A 140 1.64 5.35 23.16
CA LEU A 140 2.55 4.50 22.39
C LEU A 140 2.29 3.01 22.59
N SER A 141 2.02 2.55 23.81
CA SER A 141 1.77 1.12 24.07
C SER A 141 0.47 0.64 23.41
N ARG A 142 -0.60 1.45 23.47
CA ARG A 142 -1.88 1.18 22.80
C ARG A 142 -1.73 1.20 21.27
N GLY A 143 -1.08 2.23 20.74
CA GLY A 143 -0.83 2.35 19.30
C GLY A 143 0.05 1.25 18.74
N PHE A 144 1.08 0.84 19.48
CA PHE A 144 1.95 -0.27 19.08
C PHE A 144 1.16 -1.58 18.98
N SER A 145 0.31 -1.88 19.98
CA SER A 145 -0.55 -3.06 19.94
C SER A 145 -1.54 -3.03 18.76
N ALA A 146 -2.19 -1.89 18.54
CA ALA A 146 -3.11 -1.70 17.41
C ALA A 146 -2.38 -1.81 16.06
N SER A 147 -1.22 -1.17 15.92
CA SER A 147 -0.35 -1.25 14.73
C SER A 147 0.08 -2.69 14.46
N ALA A 148 0.58 -3.40 15.47
CA ALA A 148 1.00 -4.80 15.35
C ALA A 148 -0.15 -5.70 14.92
N ARG A 149 -1.38 -5.47 15.41
CA ARG A 149 -2.57 -6.20 14.97
C ARG A 149 -2.86 -5.97 13.49
N HIS A 150 -2.89 -4.72 13.02
CA HIS A 150 -3.13 -4.42 11.61
C HIS A 150 -2.02 -4.96 10.72
N PHE A 151 -0.75 -4.81 11.13
CA PHE A 151 0.39 -5.35 10.40
C PHE A 151 0.36 -6.89 10.35
N GLY A 152 -0.04 -7.56 11.44
CA GLY A 152 -0.23 -9.00 11.47
C GLY A 152 -1.36 -9.47 10.54
N LEU A 153 -2.49 -8.75 10.52
CA LEU A 153 -3.61 -9.04 9.61
C LEU A 153 -3.21 -8.83 8.14
N GLY A 154 -2.45 -7.78 7.83
CA GLY A 154 -1.92 -7.55 6.49
C GLY A 154 -0.97 -8.66 6.03
N LEU A 155 -0.08 -9.11 6.92
CA LEU A 155 0.83 -10.22 6.64
C LEU A 155 0.06 -11.55 6.45
N LEU A 156 -0.94 -11.82 7.29
CA LEU A 156 -1.79 -13.00 7.15
C LEU A 156 -2.54 -12.98 5.81
N LEU A 157 -3.11 -11.84 5.45
CA LEU A 157 -3.78 -11.67 4.17
C LEU A 157 -2.82 -11.85 2.99
N LEU A 158 -1.60 -11.32 3.07
CA LEU A 158 -0.56 -11.52 2.07
C LEU A 158 -0.26 -13.00 1.88
N CYS A 159 -0.12 -13.76 2.98
CA CYS A 159 0.07 -15.21 2.92
C CYS A 159 -1.14 -15.92 2.27
N ILE A 160 -2.37 -15.56 2.64
CA ILE A 160 -3.59 -16.15 2.07
C ILE A 160 -3.67 -15.89 0.56
N VAL A 161 -3.47 -14.64 0.13
CA VAL A 161 -3.49 -14.25 -1.29
C VAL A 161 -2.38 -14.98 -2.05
N TYR A 162 -1.18 -15.09 -1.48
CA TYR A 162 -0.08 -15.83 -2.09
C TYR A 162 -0.38 -17.32 -2.27
N LEU A 163 -0.88 -17.99 -1.24
CA LEU A 163 -1.26 -19.41 -1.33
C LEU A 163 -2.40 -19.62 -2.33
N ALA A 164 -3.39 -18.73 -2.34
CA ALA A 164 -4.47 -18.76 -3.32
C ALA A 164 -3.94 -18.55 -4.75
N ARG A 165 -2.96 -17.67 -4.95
CA ARG A 165 -2.29 -17.51 -6.25
C ARG A 165 -1.64 -18.80 -6.70
N LEU A 166 -0.84 -19.44 -5.83
CA LEU A 166 -0.16 -20.71 -6.17
C LEU A 166 -1.15 -21.83 -6.54
N ALA A 167 -2.36 -21.81 -5.96
CA ALA A 167 -3.38 -22.81 -6.26
C ALA A 167 -4.15 -22.53 -7.56
N LEU A 168 -4.42 -21.25 -7.86
CA LEU A 168 -5.36 -20.82 -8.90
C LEU A 168 -4.69 -20.32 -10.18
N VAL A 169 -3.45 -19.84 -10.09
CA VAL A 169 -2.68 -19.29 -11.21
C VAL A 169 -1.53 -20.26 -11.48
N ARG A 170 -1.68 -21.07 -12.53
CA ARG A 170 -0.70 -22.07 -12.97
C ARG A 170 0.09 -21.57 -14.17
#